data_AF-A0A392R9M2-F1
#
_entry.id   AF-A0A392R9M2-F1
#
_cell.length_a   1.000
_cell.length_b   1.000
_cell.length_c   1.000
_cell.angle_alpha   90.00
_cell.angle_beta   90.00
_cell.angle_gamma   90.00
#
_symmetry.space_group_name_H-M   'P 1'
#
loop_
_entity.id
_entity.type
_entity.pdbx_description
1 polymer ?
#
loop_
_entity_poly.entity_id
_entity_poly.type
_entity_poly.pdbx_seq_one_letter_code
_entity_poly.pdbx_strand_id
1 'polypeptide(L)'
;MRYVPDNICIAIFNEMGSGTCGYNSYCSMENQRPTCKCPYGYSLIDSSNQFGGCKLNFTFACGADNGEGLNVKQEDLYEFTVLKDVDWPLSDYEEMQPYGQQDCQQSCLHDC
;
A
#
# COMPACT_ATOMS: atom_id res chain seq x y z
N MET A 1 -17.22 -17.31 -25.14
CA MET A 1 -16.72 -18.05 -23.96
C MET A 1 -16.64 -17.10 -22.79
N ARG A 2 -17.15 -17.48 -21.61
CA ARG A 2 -16.86 -16.77 -20.35
C ARG A 2 -15.68 -17.50 -19.70
N TYR A 3 -14.54 -16.83 -19.58
CA TYR A 3 -13.39 -17.33 -18.83
C TYR A 3 -13.46 -16.78 -17.41
N VAL A 4 -13.32 -17.65 -16.42
CA VAL A 4 -13.25 -17.28 -15.00
C VAL A 4 -11.88 -17.72 -14.51
N PRO A 5 -11.01 -16.80 -14.06
CA PRO A 5 -9.69 -17.17 -13.58
C PRO A 5 -9.77 -17.89 -12.22
N ASP A 6 -8.87 -18.86 -12.01
CA ASP A 6 -8.75 -19.58 -10.73
C ASP A 6 -8.35 -18.63 -9.58
N ASN A 7 -7.50 -17.65 -9.89
CA ASN A 7 -7.10 -16.60 -8.96
C ASN A 7 -7.16 -15.24 -9.64
N ILE A 8 -8.27 -14.52 -9.40
CA ILE A 8 -8.48 -13.20 -9.98
C ILE A 8 -7.50 -12.15 -9.46
N CYS A 9 -6.93 -12.33 -8.25
CA CYS A 9 -5.96 -11.41 -7.67
C CYS A 9 -4.70 -11.22 -8.53
N ILE A 10 -4.30 -12.26 -9.28
CA ILE A 10 -3.13 -12.22 -10.18
C ILE A 10 -3.51 -12.22 -11.65
N ALA A 11 -4.78 -12.50 -11.98
CA ALA A 11 -5.24 -12.56 -13.36
C ALA A 11 -5.50 -11.16 -13.97
N ILE A 12 -5.78 -10.17 -13.12
CA ILE A 12 -5.91 -8.77 -13.55
C ILE A 12 -4.54 -8.11 -13.40
N PHE A 13 -3.79 -8.08 -14.50
CA PHE A 13 -2.43 -7.55 -14.56
C PHE A 13 -2.36 -6.46 -15.63
N ASN A 14 -2.42 -5.20 -15.22
CA ASN A 14 -2.43 -4.04 -16.12
C ASN A 14 -1.57 -2.92 -15.52
N GLU A 15 -1.04 -2.04 -16.38
CA GLU A 15 -0.26 -0.86 -15.96
C GLU A 15 -1.09 0.25 -15.31
N MET A 16 -2.42 0.23 -15.52
CA MET A 16 -3.32 1.27 -15.03
C MET A 16 -4.48 0.68 -14.22
N GLY A 17 -4.84 1.39 -13.15
CA GLY A 17 -5.91 1.01 -12.22
C GLY A 17 -5.43 0.11 -11.09
N SER A 18 -6.25 -0.05 -10.06
CA SER A 18 -5.89 -0.77 -8.84
C SER A 18 -6.05 -2.30 -8.92
N GLY A 19 -6.49 -2.82 -10.07
CA GLY A 19 -6.73 -4.25 -10.28
C GLY A 19 -8.04 -4.73 -9.64
N THR A 20 -8.01 -5.91 -8.98
CA THR A 20 -9.20 -6.53 -8.36
C THR A 20 -9.73 -5.74 -7.17
N CYS A 21 -8.82 -5.13 -6.41
CA CYS A 21 -9.13 -4.38 -5.20
C CYS A 21 -8.88 -2.89 -5.41
N GLY A 22 -9.53 -2.03 -4.63
CA GLY A 22 -9.28 -0.59 -4.68
C GLY A 22 -7.86 -0.21 -4.24
N TYR A 23 -7.49 1.06 -4.44
CA TYR A 23 -6.17 1.56 -4.03
C TYR A 23 -5.86 1.30 -2.55
N ASN A 24 -4.57 1.16 -2.23
CA ASN A 24 -4.05 0.88 -0.89
C ASN A 24 -4.62 -0.38 -0.21
N SER A 25 -5.13 -1.32 -0.99
CA SER A 25 -5.63 -2.60 -0.49
C SER A 25 -4.98 -3.75 -1.26
N TYR A 26 -4.90 -4.92 -0.63
CA TYR A 26 -4.36 -6.13 -1.24
C TYR A 26 -5.45 -7.18 -1.41
N CYS A 27 -5.29 -8.02 -2.43
CA CYS A 27 -6.21 -9.08 -2.78
C CYS A 27 -5.75 -10.41 -2.17
N SER A 28 -6.67 -11.14 -1.55
CA SER A 28 -6.46 -12.52 -1.13
C SER A 28 -7.62 -13.40 -1.58
N MET A 29 -7.42 -14.72 -1.66
CA MET A 29 -8.47 -15.67 -2.02
C MET A 29 -8.97 -16.39 -0.77
N GLU A 30 -10.27 -16.30 -0.48
CA GLU A 30 -10.93 -17.04 0.59
C GLU A 30 -12.11 -17.82 0.02
N ASN A 31 -12.16 -19.14 0.23
CA ASN A 31 -13.22 -20.01 -0.30
C ASN A 31 -13.46 -19.81 -1.81
N GLN A 32 -12.38 -19.70 -2.60
CA GLN A 32 -12.42 -19.46 -4.05
C GLN A 32 -13.06 -18.11 -4.45
N ARG A 33 -13.13 -17.15 -3.54
CA ARG A 33 -13.60 -15.79 -3.80
C ARG A 33 -12.53 -14.76 -3.46
N PRO A 34 -12.39 -13.69 -4.25
CA PRO A 34 -11.50 -12.61 -3.88
C PRO A 34 -12.04 -11.87 -2.65
N THR A 35 -11.12 -11.54 -1.76
CA THR A 35 -11.33 -10.64 -0.63
C THR A 35 -10.28 -9.55 -0.69
N CYS A 36 -10.68 -8.32 -0.39
CA CYS A 36 -9.82 -7.16 -0.38
C CYS A 36 -9.61 -6.71 1.06
N LYS A 37 -8.36 -6.51 1.45
CA LYS A 37 -7.97 -6.22 2.83
C LYS A 37 -7.07 -4.99 2.88
N CYS A 38 -7.15 -4.27 4.00
CA CYS A 38 -6.28 -3.13 4.25
C CYS A 38 -4.99 -3.58 4.96
N PRO A 39 -3.82 -3.02 4.59
CA PRO A 39 -2.61 -3.16 5.37
C PRO A 39 -2.75 -2.59 6.79
N TYR A 40 -1.79 -2.88 7.66
CA TYR A 40 -1.71 -2.26 8.99
C TYR A 40 -1.61 -0.73 8.86
N GLY A 41 -2.30 0.01 9.73
CA GLY A 41 -2.38 1.48 9.65
C GLY A 41 -3.39 2.02 8.63
N TYR A 42 -4.13 1.15 7.93
CA TYR A 42 -5.17 1.53 6.96
C TYR A 42 -6.56 1.03 7.38
N SER A 43 -7.60 1.69 6.90
CA SER A 43 -9.01 1.27 7.05
C SER A 43 -9.75 1.41 5.73
N LEU A 44 -10.87 0.69 5.59
CA LEU A 44 -11.74 0.83 4.43
C LEU A 44 -12.23 2.27 4.29
N ILE A 45 -12.22 2.79 3.07
CA ILE A 45 -12.81 4.11 2.77
C ILE A 45 -14.30 4.11 3.11
N ASP A 46 -14.99 3.04 2.68
CA ASP A 46 -16.39 2.74 2.97
C ASP A 46 -16.47 1.34 3.59
N SER A 47 -16.93 1.25 4.83
CA SER A 47 -17.05 -0.01 5.56
C SER A 47 -18.05 -0.99 4.94
N SER A 48 -18.95 -0.51 4.08
CA SER A 48 -19.91 -1.34 3.33
C SER A 48 -19.36 -1.86 2.01
N ASN A 49 -18.20 -1.35 1.55
CA ASN A 49 -17.60 -1.72 0.28
C ASN A 49 -16.13 -2.13 0.45
N GLN A 50 -15.89 -3.41 0.69
CA GLN A 50 -14.54 -3.97 0.83
C GLN A 50 -13.66 -3.80 -0.42
N PHE A 51 -14.25 -3.63 -1.62
CA PHE A 51 -13.52 -3.46 -2.88
C PHE A 51 -13.18 -2.00 -3.18
N GLY A 52 -13.69 -1.05 -2.38
CA GLY A 52 -13.52 0.39 -2.59
C GLY A 52 -12.12 0.93 -2.29
N GLY A 53 -11.25 0.11 -1.68
CA GLY A 53 -9.90 0.50 -1.29
C GLY A 53 -9.82 1.03 0.14
N CYS A 54 -8.61 1.43 0.52
CA CYS A 54 -8.28 1.82 1.88
C CYS A 54 -7.67 3.23 1.97
N LYS A 55 -7.82 3.83 3.14
CA LYS A 55 -7.20 5.10 3.52
C LYS A 55 -6.31 4.89 4.75
N LEU A 56 -5.31 5.76 4.89
CA LEU A 56 -4.50 5.81 6.09
C LEU A 56 -5.35 6.20 7.31
N ASN A 57 -4.99 5.65 8.46
CA ASN A 57 -5.62 5.97 9.75
C ASN A 57 -4.93 7.14 10.47
N PHE A 58 -3.88 7.71 9.88
CA PHE A 58 -3.10 8.81 10.42
C PHE A 58 -2.68 9.78 9.31
N THR A 59 -2.20 10.95 9.69
CA THR A 59 -1.70 11.98 8.77
C THR A 59 -0.18 11.96 8.81
N PHE A 60 0.47 12.04 7.64
CA PHE A 60 1.91 12.27 7.57
C PHE A 60 2.24 13.70 8.00
N ALA A 61 3.06 13.84 9.03
CA ALA A 61 3.71 15.09 9.39
C ALA A 61 5.00 15.24 8.56
N CYS A 62 4.88 15.85 7.38
CA CYS A 62 6.03 16.25 6.56
C CYS A 62 6.17 17.77 6.58
N GLY A 63 7.06 18.26 7.46
CA GLY A 63 7.81 19.53 7.42
C GLY A 63 7.13 20.90 7.21
N ALA A 64 5.94 21.01 6.64
CA ALA A 64 5.38 22.28 6.15
C ALA A 64 4.06 22.71 6.82
N ASP A 65 3.25 21.77 7.30
CA ASP A 65 1.87 22.08 7.73
C ASP A 65 1.70 22.29 9.24
N ASN A 66 2.73 21.98 10.03
CA ASN A 66 2.74 22.07 11.48
C ASN A 66 3.73 23.15 11.93
N GLY A 67 3.48 24.39 11.48
CA GLY A 67 4.21 25.59 11.86
C GLY A 67 4.75 25.54 13.29
N GLU A 68 6.04 25.89 13.40
CA GLU A 68 6.99 25.62 14.49
C GLU A 68 7.84 24.38 14.23
N GLY A 69 9.14 24.61 13.99
CA GLY A 69 10.15 23.60 13.74
C GLY A 69 10.23 22.58 14.87
N LEU A 70 9.43 21.53 14.75
CA LEU A 70 9.63 20.27 15.43
C LEU A 70 10.93 19.71 14.87
N ASN A 71 12.02 19.92 15.61
CA ASN A 71 13.28 19.18 15.47
C ASN A 71 13.06 17.70 15.87
N VAL A 72 11.99 17.09 15.36
CA VAL A 72 11.65 15.70 15.62
C VAL A 72 12.24 14.89 14.48
N LYS A 73 13.00 13.88 14.85
CA LYS A 73 13.57 12.96 13.88
C LYS A 73 12.44 12.16 13.27
N GLN A 74 12.50 11.99 11.96
CA GLN A 74 11.50 11.26 11.20
C GLN A 74 11.38 9.80 11.69
N GLU A 75 12.50 9.24 12.14
CA GLU A 75 12.62 7.94 12.81
C GLU A 75 11.78 7.82 14.08
N ASP A 76 11.49 8.95 14.75
CA ASP A 76 10.66 8.99 15.95
C ASP A 76 9.16 9.14 15.61
N LEU A 77 8.83 9.48 14.37
CA LEU A 77 7.46 9.73 13.89
C LEU A 77 6.86 8.53 13.16
N TYR A 78 7.69 7.76 12.47
CA TYR A 78 7.23 6.70 11.58
C TYR A 78 7.85 5.36 11.90
N GLU A 79 7.04 4.31 11.75
CA GLU A 79 7.48 2.92 11.80
C GLU A 79 7.21 2.23 10.47
N PHE A 80 8.07 1.27 10.11
CA PHE A 80 7.86 0.41 8.96
C PHE A 80 7.25 -0.91 9.41
N THR A 81 6.14 -1.30 8.80
CA THR A 81 5.56 -2.64 8.96
C THR A 81 5.75 -3.43 7.68
N VAL A 82 6.38 -4.62 7.79
CA VAL A 82 6.59 -5.51 6.64
C VAL A 82 5.35 -6.35 6.40
N LEU A 83 4.73 -6.18 5.23
CA LEU A 83 3.71 -7.08 4.71
C LEU A 83 4.37 -8.06 3.73
N LYS A 84 4.15 -9.36 3.94
CA LYS A 84 4.71 -10.43 3.11
C LYS A 84 3.66 -10.99 2.17
N ASP A 85 4.13 -11.68 1.12
CA ASP A 85 3.28 -12.38 0.15
C ASP A 85 2.29 -11.44 -0.57
N VAL A 86 2.72 -10.20 -0.80
CA VAL A 86 2.01 -9.17 -1.56
C VAL A 86 2.97 -8.55 -2.57
N ASP A 87 2.43 -8.08 -3.68
CA ASP A 87 3.18 -7.45 -4.75
C ASP A 87 2.28 -6.43 -5.48
N TRP A 88 2.87 -5.32 -5.95
CA TRP A 88 2.25 -4.33 -6.84
C TRP A 88 3.05 -4.24 -8.14
N PRO A 89 3.04 -5.30 -8.97
CA PRO A 89 4.14 -5.61 -9.89
C PRO A 89 4.39 -4.56 -10.99
N LEU A 90 3.35 -3.80 -11.36
CA LEU A 90 3.41 -2.75 -12.40
C LEU A 90 3.05 -1.37 -11.82
N SER A 91 2.94 -1.27 -10.51
CA SER A 91 2.45 -0.07 -9.81
C SER A 91 3.25 0.18 -8.55
N ASP A 92 4.50 -0.27 -8.53
CA ASP A 92 5.49 0.16 -7.55
C ASP A 92 5.63 1.68 -7.66
N TYR A 93 5.62 2.35 -6.50
CA TYR A 93 5.80 3.79 -6.45
C TYR A 93 7.18 4.21 -6.96
N GLU A 94 8.20 3.44 -6.58
CA GLU A 94 9.59 3.67 -6.97
C GLU A 94 10.39 2.36 -6.91
N GLU A 95 11.33 2.19 -7.84
CA GLU A 95 12.34 1.14 -7.81
C GLU A 95 13.73 1.77 -7.74
N MET A 96 14.46 1.53 -6.65
CA MET A 96 15.83 2.04 -6.44
C MET A 96 16.87 0.93 -6.61
N GLN A 97 17.70 1.04 -7.65
CA GLN A 97 18.82 0.13 -7.90
C GLN A 97 20.15 0.89 -7.87
N PRO A 98 21.22 0.36 -7.25
CA PRO A 98 21.36 -0.96 -6.61
C PRO A 98 21.20 -0.89 -5.07
N TYR A 99 20.04 -0.44 -4.56
CA TYR A 99 19.87 -0.19 -3.12
C TYR A 99 19.52 -1.47 -2.36
N GLY A 100 20.09 -1.63 -1.16
CA GLY A 100 19.62 -2.65 -0.21
C GLY A 100 18.33 -2.22 0.48
N GLN A 101 17.66 -3.15 1.17
CA GLN A 101 16.42 -2.86 1.92
C GLN A 101 16.60 -1.69 2.91
N GLN A 102 17.71 -1.66 3.64
CA GLN A 102 17.96 -0.62 4.65
C GLN A 102 18.14 0.77 4.00
N ASP A 103 18.87 0.84 2.89
CA ASP A 103 19.10 2.10 2.19
C ASP A 103 17.80 2.63 1.58
N CYS A 104 16.98 1.74 1.02
CA CYS A 104 15.65 2.08 0.50
C CYS A 104 14.71 2.58 1.61
N GLN A 105 14.71 1.92 2.77
CA GLN A 105 13.93 2.37 3.94
C GLN A 105 14.38 3.75 4.43
N GLN A 106 15.70 3.99 4.50
CA GLN A 106 16.22 5.29 4.93
C GLN A 106 15.87 6.41 3.92
N SER A 107 15.94 6.10 2.62
CA SER A 107 15.55 7.02 1.56
C SER A 107 14.07 7.38 1.66
N CYS A 108 13.19 6.38 1.75
CA CYS A 108 11.75 6.58 1.92
C CYS A 108 11.42 7.37 3.19
N LEU A 109 12.11 7.10 4.30
CA LEU A 109 11.85 7.80 5.55
C LEU A 109 12.08 9.31 5.39
N HIS A 110 13.18 9.69 4.75
CA HIS A 110 13.56 11.10 4.55
C HIS A 110 12.91 11.76 3.32
N ASP A 111 12.10 11.04 2.57
CA ASP A 111 11.34 11.59 1.45
C ASP A 111 9.98 12.11 1.93
N CYS A 112 9.82 13.42 1.80
CA CYS A 112 8.62 14.21 2.09
C CYS A 112 8.32 15.03 0.82
#